data_AF-A0A6I0C3Y6-F1
#
_entry.id   AF-A0A6I0C3Y6-F1
#
_cell.length_a   1.000
_cell.length_b   1.000
_cell.length_c   1.000
_cell.angle_alpha   90.00
_cell.angle_beta   90.00
_cell.angle_gamma   90.00
#
_symmetry.space_group_name_H-M   'P 1'
#
loop_
_entity.id
_entity.type
_entity.pdbx_description
1 polymer ?
#
loop_
_entity_poly.entity_id
_entity_poly.type
_entity_poly.pdbx_seq_one_letter_code
_entity_poly.pdbx_strand_id
1 'polypeptide(L)'
;MRQADLVKIINREYGSKISQKVVKERIDKLYNFIKSQIISNEIEFSTNEKVLFNTCIKSIEEKNFHEYTGAIFLSLLILYENNLVVRKVIRGKIVNDDYLEGFIGCFETYVEEYKGKVFANNGNEEKRVYLTESEKKIWRIYEEDFPYFMFILKGMVTNIFSNTNILNKKKSVEIRYTASLVEHADQLPPYRHYLFAKRLNRKLELLLKSEKSILKKELRTAIIKRDFDAMDCIIADLNFEPDYIGDNKKEIEILNALKEVLQSRYKLNLKTMSHFEFFQKNVLRYRAEERMKIIQELQEIVNSKEKREVLSFLERINQEGDKKVEREKKKIQEEYKMTKKLFLRAGRLKSKTEMHRILNERTEYRYLERNDKQLYNAIEKLMVHALKEENLEVLLKIDSILKYYKKFFM
;
A
#
# COMPACT_ATOMS: atom_id res chain seq x y z
N MET A 1 29.96 20.54 23.86
CA MET A 1 30.30 21.29 22.64
C MET A 1 29.07 22.02 22.11
N ARG A 2 29.18 23.26 21.60
CA ARG A 2 28.06 23.97 20.96
C ARG A 2 28.01 23.67 19.47
N GLN A 3 26.83 23.84 18.85
CA GLN A 3 26.69 23.75 17.39
C GLN A 3 27.62 24.73 16.65
N ALA A 4 27.91 25.90 17.24
CA ALA A 4 28.86 26.87 16.72
C ALA A 4 30.32 26.37 16.72
N ASP A 5 30.67 25.48 17.66
CA ASP A 5 32.02 24.90 17.72
C ASP A 5 32.19 23.85 16.61
N LEU A 6 31.12 23.11 16.28
CA LEU A 6 31.09 22.23 15.11
C LEU A 6 31.37 23.00 13.81
N VAL A 7 30.76 24.19 13.66
CA VAL A 7 30.94 25.08 12.50
C VAL A 7 32.38 25.58 12.41
N LYS A 8 33.02 25.88 13.55
CA LYS A 8 34.44 26.28 13.59
C LYS A 8 35.35 25.13 13.15
N ILE A 9 35.08 23.90 13.61
CA ILE A 9 35.83 22.71 13.20
C ILE A 9 35.67 22.49 11.69
N ILE A 10 34.45 22.57 11.16
CA ILE A 10 34.18 22.43 9.72
C ILE A 10 34.93 23.49 8.91
N ASN A 11 34.82 24.77 9.28
CA ASN A 11 35.46 25.85 8.54
C ASN A 11 37.00 25.78 8.61
N ARG A 12 37.55 25.24 9.70
CA ARG A 12 39.00 25.01 9.86
C ARG A 12 39.48 23.84 9.00
N GLU A 13 38.79 22.72 9.03
CA GLU A 13 39.21 21.49 8.34
C GLU A 13 38.94 21.52 6.82
N TYR A 14 37.89 22.21 6.38
CA TYR A 14 37.48 22.24 4.97
C TYR A 14 37.84 23.50 4.20
N GLY A 15 38.47 24.50 4.86
CA GLY A 15 38.78 25.81 4.25
C GLY A 15 37.56 26.55 3.67
N SER A 16 36.36 26.06 3.98
CA SER A 16 35.13 26.48 3.34
C SER A 16 34.60 27.65 4.16
N LYS A 17 34.47 28.84 3.57
CA LYS A 17 33.83 30.00 4.22
C LYS A 17 32.31 29.80 4.32
N ILE A 18 31.85 28.65 4.81
CA ILE A 18 30.43 28.34 4.93
C ILE A 18 29.89 29.11 6.12
N SER A 19 28.78 29.82 5.89
CA SER A 19 28.13 30.57 6.96
C SER A 19 27.52 29.61 7.99
N GLN A 20 27.55 30.02 9.25
CA GLN A 20 26.94 29.28 10.36
C GLN A 20 25.46 28.96 10.08
N LYS A 21 24.74 29.87 9.39
CA LYS A 21 23.35 29.68 8.98
C LYS A 21 23.18 28.46 8.07
N VAL A 22 24.04 28.32 7.05
CA VAL A 22 23.97 27.22 6.08
C VAL A 22 24.28 25.88 6.74
N VAL A 23 25.29 25.83 7.62
CA VAL A 23 25.61 24.61 8.37
C VAL A 23 24.44 24.20 9.26
N LYS A 24 23.83 25.17 9.96
CA LYS A 24 22.65 24.91 10.82
C LYS A 24 21.48 24.33 10.02
N GLU A 25 21.12 24.94 8.90
CA GLU A 25 20.04 24.44 8.04
C GLU A 25 20.30 23.00 7.54
N ARG A 26 21.57 22.63 7.31
CA ARG A 26 21.96 21.28 6.88
C ARG A 26 21.90 20.27 8.02
N ILE A 27 22.36 20.66 9.22
CA ILE A 27 22.20 19.86 10.44
C ILE A 27 20.71 19.60 10.69
N ASP A 28 19.87 20.63 10.61
CA ASP A 28 18.43 20.50 10.83
C ASP A 28 17.80 19.54 9.81
N LYS A 29 18.22 19.60 8.53
CA LYS A 29 17.77 18.65 7.50
C LYS A 29 18.19 17.21 7.80
N LEU A 30 19.44 16.99 8.18
CA LEU A 30 19.98 15.67 8.54
C LEU A 30 19.25 15.11 9.76
N TYR A 31 19.11 15.92 10.81
CA TYR A 31 18.43 15.54 12.04
C TYR A 31 16.96 15.18 11.78
N ASN A 32 16.23 16.04 11.06
CA ASN A 32 14.82 15.78 10.73
C ASN A 32 14.65 14.52 9.88
N PHE A 33 15.58 14.26 8.97
CA PHE A 33 15.58 13.01 8.21
C PHE A 33 15.74 11.80 9.15
N ILE A 34 16.78 11.77 9.98
CA ILE A 34 17.04 10.68 10.93
C ILE A 34 15.85 10.45 11.87
N LYS A 35 15.36 11.53 12.51
CA LYS A 35 14.21 11.50 13.42
C LYS A 35 12.98 10.92 12.73
N SER A 36 12.72 11.31 11.48
CA SER A 36 11.58 10.80 10.73
C SER A 36 11.70 9.32 10.36
N GLN A 37 12.92 8.81 10.13
CA GLN A 37 13.14 7.39 9.84
C GLN A 37 12.90 6.54 11.08
N ILE A 38 13.37 6.99 12.24
CA ILE A 38 13.16 6.29 13.51
C ILE A 38 11.68 6.25 13.88
N ILE A 39 10.95 7.37 13.74
CA ILE A 39 9.50 7.41 14.03
C ILE A 39 8.71 6.52 13.08
N SER A 40 9.06 6.50 11.78
CA SER A 40 8.27 5.79 10.78
C SER A 40 8.56 4.28 10.74
N ASN A 41 9.74 3.86 11.19
CA ASN A 41 10.21 2.48 11.13
C ASN A 41 10.62 1.96 12.51
N GLU A 42 9.91 2.36 13.57
CA GLU A 42 10.33 2.18 14.97
C GLU A 42 10.62 0.72 15.38
N ILE A 43 9.99 -0.24 14.70
CA ILE A 43 10.13 -1.68 14.95
C ILE A 43 11.48 -2.22 14.46
N GLU A 44 12.08 -1.56 13.46
CA GLU A 44 13.35 -1.98 12.85
C GLU A 44 14.57 -1.56 13.69
N PHE A 45 14.38 -0.72 14.71
CA PHE A 45 15.45 -0.24 15.57
C PHE A 45 15.47 -1.00 16.90
N SER A 46 16.62 -1.58 17.23
CA SER A 46 16.90 -2.21 18.51
C SER A 46 16.87 -1.22 19.68
N THR A 47 16.71 -1.73 20.89
CA THR A 47 16.78 -0.93 22.12
C THR A 47 18.07 -0.11 22.21
N ASN A 48 19.21 -0.70 21.82
CA ASN A 48 20.51 -0.02 21.87
C ASN A 48 20.59 1.13 20.86
N GLU A 49 20.04 0.97 19.65
CA GLU A 49 19.97 2.05 18.65
C GLU A 49 19.02 3.16 19.09
N LYS A 50 17.90 2.83 19.73
CA LYS A 50 16.98 3.84 20.32
C LYS A 50 17.65 4.61 21.45
N VAL A 51 18.43 3.94 22.29
CA VAL A 51 19.24 4.58 23.34
C VAL A 51 20.27 5.52 22.70
N LEU A 52 21.04 5.04 21.72
CA LEU A 52 22.02 5.84 20.97
C LEU A 52 21.37 7.08 20.33
N PHE A 53 20.19 6.94 19.72
CA PHE A 53 19.47 8.09 19.16
C PHE A 53 19.16 9.14 20.22
N ASN A 54 18.62 8.73 21.37
CA ASN A 54 18.25 9.66 22.43
C ASN A 54 19.48 10.36 23.04
N THR A 55 20.56 9.63 23.27
CA THR A 55 21.76 10.19 23.92
C THR A 55 22.64 10.98 22.94
N CYS A 56 22.86 10.46 21.73
CA CYS A 56 23.88 10.96 20.81
C CYS A 56 23.31 11.81 19.67
N ILE A 57 22.07 11.60 19.24
CA ILE A 57 21.51 12.31 18.07
C ILE A 57 20.55 13.40 18.51
N LYS A 58 19.57 13.06 19.36
CA LYS A 58 18.52 13.96 19.84
C LYS A 58 19.07 15.10 20.70
N SER A 59 20.19 14.86 21.39
CA SER A 59 20.90 15.88 22.19
C SER A 59 21.34 17.11 21.38
N ILE A 60 21.31 17.08 20.04
CA ILE A 60 21.50 18.27 19.23
C ILE A 60 20.41 19.34 19.43
N GLU A 61 19.21 18.94 19.88
CA GLU A 61 18.11 19.87 20.25
C GLU A 61 18.50 20.75 21.45
N GLU A 62 19.39 20.28 22.31
CA GLU A 62 19.78 20.92 23.58
C GLU A 62 20.89 21.97 23.43
N LYS A 63 21.38 22.20 22.20
CA LYS A 63 22.44 23.15 21.80
C LYS A 63 23.82 22.92 22.42
N ASN A 64 23.92 22.22 23.55
CA ASN A 64 25.12 21.76 24.21
C ASN A 64 25.16 20.23 24.14
N PHE A 65 26.04 19.68 23.32
CA PHE A 65 26.08 18.23 23.04
C PHE A 65 27.49 17.66 23.13
N HIS A 66 27.59 16.34 23.27
CA HIS A 66 28.85 15.62 23.46
C HIS A 66 29.70 15.55 22.18
N GLU A 67 30.99 15.22 22.30
CA GLU A 67 31.83 15.07 21.10
C GLU A 67 31.39 13.96 20.14
N TYR A 68 30.75 12.89 20.61
CA TYR A 68 30.23 11.84 19.73
C TYR A 68 29.07 12.35 18.87
N THR A 69 28.15 13.13 19.44
CA THR A 69 27.14 13.87 18.67
C THR A 69 27.83 14.75 17.62
N GLY A 70 28.91 15.42 18.03
CA GLY A 70 29.75 16.20 17.14
C GLY A 70 30.32 15.40 15.98
N ALA A 71 31.03 14.31 16.26
CA ALA A 71 31.64 13.44 15.27
C ALA A 71 30.59 12.89 14.29
N ILE A 72 29.44 12.43 14.79
CA ILE A 72 28.36 11.91 13.94
C ILE A 72 27.85 12.99 12.97
N PHE A 73 27.46 14.17 13.48
CA PHE A 73 26.92 15.22 12.62
C PHE A 73 27.99 15.82 11.70
N LEU A 74 29.24 15.88 12.13
CA LEU A 74 30.36 16.30 11.28
C LEU A 74 30.53 15.33 10.10
N SER A 75 30.64 14.02 10.38
CA SER A 75 30.73 12.98 9.35
C SER A 75 29.55 13.02 8.37
N LEU A 76 28.32 13.16 8.87
CA LEU A 76 27.13 13.27 8.03
C LEU A 76 27.13 14.54 7.16
N LEU A 77 27.57 15.67 7.69
CA LEU A 77 27.65 16.93 6.94
C LEU A 77 28.67 16.83 5.80
N ILE A 78 29.83 16.23 6.06
CA ILE A 78 30.88 16.02 5.06
C ILE A 78 30.36 15.16 3.92
N LEU A 79 29.69 14.06 4.27
CA LEU A 79 29.06 13.18 3.30
C LEU A 79 27.94 13.91 2.54
N TYR A 80 27.16 14.75 3.21
CA TYR A 80 26.12 15.54 2.57
C TYR A 80 26.69 16.54 1.55
N GLU A 81 27.84 17.16 1.83
CA GLU A 81 28.50 18.09 0.92
C GLU A 81 29.15 17.39 -0.27
N ASN A 82 29.86 16.30 -0.01
CA ASN A 82 30.72 15.67 -1.00
C ASN A 82 30.03 14.56 -1.79
N ASN A 83 28.91 14.01 -1.28
CA ASN A 83 28.25 12.86 -1.88
C ASN A 83 26.82 13.18 -2.37
N LEU A 84 26.64 13.17 -3.70
CA LEU A 84 25.35 13.38 -4.34
C LEU A 84 24.33 12.27 -4.04
N VAL A 85 24.80 11.04 -3.78
CA VAL A 85 23.96 9.91 -3.37
C VAL A 85 23.32 10.20 -2.02
N VAL A 86 24.08 10.69 -1.05
CA VAL A 86 23.58 11.05 0.29
C VAL A 86 22.49 12.10 0.20
N ARG A 87 22.68 13.14 -0.63
CA ARG A 87 21.63 14.15 -0.88
C ARG A 87 20.38 13.57 -1.53
N LYS A 88 20.52 12.59 -2.42
CA LYS A 88 19.37 11.88 -3.02
C LYS A 88 18.60 11.10 -1.96
N VAL A 89 19.31 10.35 -1.11
CA VAL A 89 18.72 9.53 -0.04
C VAL A 89 17.96 10.39 0.98
N ILE A 90 18.55 11.51 1.44
CA ILE A 90 17.90 12.44 2.38
C ILE A 90 16.64 13.07 1.77
N ARG A 91 16.59 13.23 0.44
CA ARG A 91 15.39 13.64 -0.32
C ARG A 91 14.40 12.49 -0.54
N GLY A 92 14.63 11.32 0.07
CA GLY A 92 13.78 10.14 -0.03
C GLY A 92 13.89 9.41 -1.37
N LYS A 93 15.00 9.53 -2.10
CA LYS A 93 15.22 8.79 -3.35
C LYS A 93 15.93 7.47 -3.08
N ILE A 94 15.50 6.43 -3.79
CA ILE A 94 16.15 5.11 -3.82
C ILE A 94 17.44 5.22 -4.63
N VAL A 95 18.48 4.53 -4.18
CA VAL A 95 19.83 4.51 -4.78
C VAL A 95 20.33 3.06 -4.82
N ASN A 96 21.42 2.76 -5.54
CA ASN A 96 21.99 1.40 -5.54
C ASN A 96 22.52 1.06 -4.13
N ASP A 97 22.27 -0.17 -3.67
CA ASP A 97 22.73 -0.68 -2.38
C ASP A 97 24.26 -0.67 -2.27
N ASP A 98 25.00 -0.93 -3.37
CA ASP A 98 26.47 -0.82 -3.39
C ASP A 98 26.96 0.59 -2.98
N TYR A 99 26.21 1.64 -3.39
CA TYR A 99 26.54 3.02 -3.00
C TYR A 99 26.16 3.33 -1.56
N LEU A 100 25.17 2.63 -0.98
CA LEU A 100 24.81 2.75 0.43
C LEU A 100 25.88 2.12 1.31
N GLU A 101 26.37 0.93 0.94
CA GLU A 101 27.47 0.26 1.65
C GLU A 101 28.75 1.11 1.63
N GLY A 102 29.12 1.65 0.46
CA GLY A 102 30.24 2.57 0.35
C GLY A 102 30.05 3.86 1.17
N PHE A 103 28.83 4.37 1.28
CA PHE A 103 28.50 5.49 2.16
C PHE A 103 28.68 5.14 3.64
N ILE A 104 28.19 3.98 4.08
CA ILE A 104 28.30 3.52 5.47
C ILE A 104 29.78 3.35 5.84
N GLY A 105 30.58 2.74 4.98
CA GLY A 105 32.02 2.60 5.18
C GLY A 105 32.72 3.95 5.32
N CYS A 106 32.45 4.91 4.42
CA CYS A 106 33.01 6.27 4.55
C CYS A 106 32.54 6.98 5.82
N PHE A 107 31.29 6.77 6.24
CA PHE A 107 30.76 7.34 7.47
C PHE A 107 31.50 6.81 8.71
N GLU A 108 31.75 5.51 8.76
CA GLU A 108 32.52 4.89 9.86
C GLU A 108 33.91 5.52 9.97
N THR A 109 34.67 5.54 8.86
CA THR A 109 36.02 6.13 8.81
C THR A 109 36.02 7.58 9.29
N TYR A 110 35.03 8.37 8.86
CA TYR A 110 34.93 9.76 9.29
C TYR A 110 34.60 9.89 10.77
N VAL A 111 33.72 9.07 11.33
CA VAL A 111 33.42 9.13 12.77
C VAL A 111 34.67 8.82 13.59
N GLU A 112 35.47 7.84 13.19
CA GLU A 112 36.75 7.51 13.83
C GLU A 112 37.74 8.68 13.75
N GLU A 113 37.91 9.26 12.55
CA GLU A 113 38.82 10.39 12.32
C GLU A 113 38.40 11.64 13.11
N TYR A 114 37.11 11.99 13.05
CA TYR A 114 36.59 13.22 13.64
C TYR A 114 36.35 13.13 15.13
N LYS A 115 36.21 11.93 15.70
CA LYS A 115 36.23 11.75 17.16
C LYS A 115 37.47 12.43 17.73
N GLY A 116 38.67 12.05 17.30
CA GLY A 116 39.93 12.62 17.81
C GLY A 116 40.03 14.14 17.64
N LYS A 117 39.61 14.66 16.47
CA LYS A 117 39.62 16.11 16.17
C LYS A 117 38.64 16.91 17.02
N VAL A 118 37.47 16.35 17.33
CA VAL A 118 36.47 16.98 18.20
C VAL A 118 36.91 16.92 19.66
N PHE A 119 37.47 15.79 20.11
CA PHE A 119 38.06 15.63 21.45
C PHE A 119 39.20 16.63 21.71
N ALA A 120 40.16 16.76 20.79
CA ALA A 120 41.31 17.64 20.94
C ALA A 120 40.94 19.14 21.04
N ASN A 121 39.83 19.56 20.42
CA ASN A 121 39.32 20.93 20.51
C ASN A 121 38.44 21.19 21.76
N ASN A 122 38.02 20.14 22.47
CA ASN A 122 37.03 20.26 23.54
C ASN A 122 37.60 20.52 24.94
N GLY A 123 38.89 20.24 25.18
CA GLY A 123 39.67 20.64 26.36
C GLY A 123 38.98 20.49 27.72
N ASN A 124 39.39 19.48 28.49
CA ASN A 124 39.10 19.22 29.90
C ASN A 124 37.68 18.78 30.31
N GLU A 125 37.68 17.96 31.38
CA GLU A 125 36.61 17.19 32.02
C GLU A 125 35.38 18.01 32.49
N GLU A 126 35.47 19.34 32.53
CA GLU A 126 34.48 20.25 33.12
C GLU A 126 33.16 20.38 32.34
N LYS A 127 33.06 19.84 31.12
CA LYS A 127 31.86 19.98 30.29
C LYS A 127 30.86 18.82 30.43
N ARG A 128 30.95 17.94 31.43
CA ARG A 128 29.96 16.87 31.67
C ARG A 128 28.74 17.31 32.49
N VAL A 129 28.69 18.59 32.90
CA VAL A 129 27.70 19.14 33.84
C VAL A 129 26.26 19.15 33.29
N TYR A 130 26.08 19.14 31.96
CA TYR A 130 24.76 19.19 31.33
C TYR A 130 24.09 17.83 31.07
N LEU A 131 24.78 16.72 31.33
CA LEU A 131 24.24 15.36 31.11
C LEU A 131 23.53 14.83 32.36
N THR A 132 22.44 14.10 32.16
CA THR A 132 21.79 13.32 33.22
C THR A 132 22.68 12.17 33.70
N GLU A 133 22.43 11.66 34.90
CA GLU A 133 23.22 10.55 35.46
C GLU A 133 23.08 9.26 34.63
N SER A 134 21.91 9.04 34.02
CA SER A 134 21.66 7.97 33.07
C SER A 134 22.49 8.12 31.80
N GLU A 135 22.57 9.32 31.23
CA GLU A 135 23.37 9.58 30.03
C GLU A 135 24.85 9.41 30.32
N LYS A 136 25.35 9.92 31.45
CA LYS A 136 26.75 9.75 31.86
C LYS A 136 27.17 8.27 31.91
N LYS A 137 26.30 7.39 32.40
CA LYS A 137 26.57 5.93 32.43
C LYS A 137 26.68 5.35 31.03
N ILE A 138 25.76 5.70 30.13
CA ILE A 138 25.77 5.24 28.73
C ILE A 138 27.02 5.75 28.01
N TRP A 139 27.39 7.02 28.23
CA TRP A 139 28.60 7.60 27.65
C TRP A 139 29.88 6.92 28.13
N ARG A 140 29.99 6.58 29.41
CA ARG A 140 31.14 5.81 29.93
C ARG A 140 31.28 4.47 29.21
N ILE A 141 30.17 3.76 28.98
CA ILE A 141 30.19 2.49 28.23
C ILE A 141 30.74 2.70 26.81
N TYR A 142 30.34 3.78 26.12
CA TYR A 142 30.86 4.08 24.77
C TYR A 142 32.31 4.56 24.76
N GLU A 143 32.80 5.19 25.82
CA GLU A 143 34.20 5.57 25.99
C GLU A 143 35.09 4.35 26.28
N GLU A 144 34.62 3.45 27.14
CA GLU A 144 35.31 2.21 27.54
C GLU A 144 35.34 1.19 26.40
N ASP A 145 34.27 1.12 25.58
CA ASP A 145 34.15 0.20 24.44
C ASP A 145 33.69 0.95 23.17
N PHE A 146 34.67 1.58 22.52
CA PHE A 146 34.43 2.27 21.26
C PHE A 146 34.01 1.33 20.10
N PRO A 147 34.57 0.12 19.95
CA PRO A 147 34.06 -0.86 18.99
C PRO A 147 32.56 -1.16 19.18
N TYR A 148 32.09 -1.30 20.41
CA TYR A 148 30.67 -1.48 20.70
C TYR A 148 29.82 -0.27 20.29
N PHE A 149 30.27 0.96 20.59
CA PHE A 149 29.63 2.18 20.11
C PHE A 149 29.52 2.20 18.58
N MET A 150 30.63 1.92 17.88
CA MET A 150 30.67 1.91 16.41
C MET A 150 29.75 0.83 15.83
N PHE A 151 29.68 -0.35 16.45
CA PHE A 151 28.77 -1.40 16.06
C PHE A 151 27.30 -0.95 16.10
N ILE A 152 26.86 -0.33 17.20
CA ILE A 152 25.48 0.18 17.32
C ILE A 152 25.24 1.31 16.31
N LEU A 153 26.19 2.24 16.18
CA LEU A 153 26.08 3.37 15.27
C LEU A 153 25.97 2.91 13.81
N LYS A 154 26.76 1.92 13.40
CA LYS A 154 26.69 1.31 12.07
C LYS A 154 25.33 0.68 11.82
N GLY A 155 24.81 -0.09 12.77
CA GLY A 155 23.46 -0.67 12.68
C GLY A 155 22.42 0.43 12.45
N MET A 156 22.45 1.47 13.28
CA MET A 156 21.50 2.57 13.21
C MET A 156 21.55 3.29 11.86
N VAL A 157 22.75 3.60 11.36
CA VAL A 157 22.92 4.32 10.08
C VAL A 157 22.52 3.45 8.88
N THR A 158 22.88 2.16 8.90
CA THR A 158 22.40 1.19 7.90
C THR A 158 20.87 1.19 7.83
N ASN A 159 20.22 1.12 8.98
CA ASN A 159 18.76 1.13 9.08
C ASN A 159 18.14 2.46 8.63
N ILE A 160 18.70 3.61 9.03
CA ILE A 160 18.19 4.94 8.64
C ILE A 160 18.25 5.15 7.11
N PHE A 161 19.35 4.74 6.48
CA PHE A 161 19.62 5.02 5.07
C PHE A 161 19.21 3.88 4.13
N SER A 162 18.61 2.81 4.65
CA SER A 162 18.16 1.68 3.83
C SER A 162 17.03 2.07 2.87
N ASN A 163 17.11 1.58 1.64
CA ASN A 163 16.07 1.74 0.64
C ASN A 163 14.71 1.23 1.14
N THR A 164 14.72 0.10 1.86
CA THR A 164 13.53 -0.49 2.48
C THR A 164 12.84 0.49 3.43
N ASN A 165 13.58 1.11 4.35
CA ASN A 165 12.99 2.04 5.32
C ASN A 165 12.53 3.36 4.68
N ILE A 166 13.19 3.80 3.61
CA ILE A 166 12.74 4.93 2.79
C ILE A 166 11.40 4.61 2.09
N LEU A 167 11.26 3.39 1.54
CA LEU A 167 10.02 2.93 0.92
C LEU A 167 8.89 2.75 1.95
N ASN A 168 9.19 2.14 3.10
CA ASN A 168 8.23 1.96 4.19
C ASN A 168 7.70 3.29 4.70
N LYS A 169 8.58 4.28 4.88
CA LYS A 169 8.16 5.64 5.23
C LYS A 169 7.20 6.22 4.18
N LYS A 170 7.55 6.16 2.89
CA LYS A 170 6.67 6.63 1.81
C LYS A 170 5.31 5.93 1.84
N LYS A 171 5.30 4.60 1.95
CA LYS A 171 4.09 3.79 2.07
C LYS A 171 3.24 4.23 3.26
N SER A 172 3.84 4.43 4.44
CA SER A 172 3.12 4.88 5.65
C SER A 172 2.46 6.26 5.49
N VAL A 173 3.10 7.17 4.75
CA VAL A 173 2.56 8.51 4.49
C VAL A 173 1.36 8.42 3.55
N GLU A 174 1.48 7.66 2.46
CA GLU A 174 0.38 7.44 1.52
C GLU A 174 -0.81 6.73 2.17
N ILE A 175 -0.56 5.74 3.04
CA ILE A 175 -1.61 5.06 3.82
C ILE A 175 -2.34 6.06 4.71
N ARG A 176 -1.62 6.87 5.49
CA ARG A 176 -2.24 7.86 6.37
C ARG A 176 -3.03 8.91 5.61
N TYR A 177 -2.47 9.41 4.51
CA TYR A 177 -3.15 10.37 3.64
C TYR A 177 -4.44 9.76 3.06
N THR A 178 -4.38 8.52 2.58
CA THR A 178 -5.54 7.81 2.03
C THR A 178 -6.60 7.55 3.11
N ALA A 179 -6.20 7.12 4.30
CA ALA A 179 -7.11 6.92 5.44
C ALA A 179 -7.83 8.22 5.80
N SER A 180 -7.09 9.35 5.87
CA SER A 180 -7.68 10.65 6.11
C SER A 180 -8.67 11.06 5.02
N LEU A 181 -8.36 10.82 3.74
CA LEU A 181 -9.28 11.09 2.64
C LEU A 181 -10.58 10.28 2.74
N VAL A 182 -10.49 9.01 3.15
CA VAL A 182 -11.66 8.14 3.36
C VAL A 182 -12.52 8.67 4.51
N GLU A 183 -11.91 9.06 5.63
CA GLU A 183 -12.60 9.65 6.77
C GLU A 183 -13.32 10.95 6.40
N HIS A 184 -12.67 11.84 5.64
CA HIS A 184 -13.31 13.06 5.13
C HIS A 184 -14.43 12.73 4.15
N ALA A 185 -14.28 11.67 3.34
CA ALA A 185 -15.34 11.24 2.44
C ALA A 185 -16.57 10.74 3.20
N ASP A 186 -16.41 10.05 4.34
CA ASP A 186 -17.52 9.58 5.18
C ASP A 186 -18.36 10.72 5.76
N GLN A 187 -17.81 11.94 5.85
CA GLN A 187 -18.55 13.14 6.27
C GLN A 187 -19.37 13.78 5.13
N LEU A 188 -19.21 13.32 3.89
CA LEU A 188 -19.95 13.87 2.75
C LEU A 188 -21.42 13.44 2.77
N PRO A 189 -22.34 14.24 2.19
CA PRO A 189 -23.72 13.83 1.97
C PRO A 189 -23.78 12.49 1.21
N PRO A 190 -24.78 11.62 1.48
CA PRO A 190 -24.80 10.24 1.00
C PRO A 190 -24.53 10.08 -0.51
N TYR A 191 -25.10 10.96 -1.34
CA TYR A 191 -24.89 10.91 -2.79
C TYR A 191 -23.48 11.34 -3.21
N ARG A 192 -22.88 12.33 -2.53
CA ARG A 192 -21.50 12.76 -2.81
C ARG A 192 -20.49 11.71 -2.34
N HIS A 193 -20.75 11.10 -1.19
CA HIS A 193 -19.97 9.96 -0.72
C HIS A 193 -20.00 8.83 -1.75
N TYR A 194 -21.19 8.46 -2.24
CA TYR A 194 -21.36 7.44 -3.28
C TYR A 194 -20.50 7.72 -4.52
N LEU A 195 -20.56 8.94 -5.05
CA LEU A 195 -19.76 9.33 -6.23
C LEU A 195 -18.25 9.24 -5.97
N PHE A 196 -17.81 9.59 -4.77
CA PHE A 196 -16.42 9.46 -4.36
C PHE A 196 -15.98 7.98 -4.32
N ALA A 197 -16.73 7.13 -3.60
CA ALA A 197 -16.46 5.70 -3.48
C ALA A 197 -16.42 5.02 -4.84
N LYS A 198 -17.39 5.29 -5.72
CA LYS A 198 -17.42 4.77 -7.09
C LYS A 198 -16.19 5.14 -7.91
N ARG A 199 -15.77 6.41 -7.84
CA ARG A 199 -14.58 6.88 -8.57
C ARG A 199 -13.30 6.23 -8.04
N LEU A 200 -13.21 6.05 -6.73
CA LEU A 200 -12.06 5.41 -6.08
C LEU A 200 -12.00 3.91 -6.41
N ASN A 201 -13.11 3.19 -6.24
CA ASN A 201 -13.24 1.77 -6.60
C ASN A 201 -12.87 1.55 -8.07
N ARG A 202 -13.35 2.41 -8.99
CA ARG A 202 -12.97 2.32 -10.41
C ARG A 202 -11.47 2.49 -10.66
N LYS A 203 -10.80 3.39 -9.92
CA LYS A 203 -9.33 3.54 -10.02
C LYS A 203 -8.62 2.29 -9.48
N LEU A 204 -9.09 1.74 -8.37
CA LEU A 204 -8.57 0.49 -7.81
C LEU A 204 -8.74 -0.68 -8.78
N GLU A 205 -9.89 -0.82 -9.42
CA GLU A 205 -10.13 -1.84 -10.46
C GLU A 205 -9.15 -1.72 -11.62
N LEU A 206 -8.87 -0.50 -12.09
CA LEU A 206 -7.92 -0.27 -13.18
C LEU A 206 -6.49 -0.66 -12.79
N LEU A 207 -6.07 -0.33 -11.56
CA LEU A 207 -4.76 -0.73 -11.02
C LEU A 207 -4.68 -2.25 -10.82
N LEU A 208 -5.72 -2.85 -10.24
CA LEU A 208 -5.80 -4.29 -10.07
C LEU A 208 -5.75 -5.03 -11.41
N LYS A 209 -6.38 -4.47 -12.45
CA LYS A 209 -6.33 -5.02 -13.81
C LYS A 209 -4.92 -4.97 -14.40
N SER A 210 -4.15 -3.90 -14.19
CA SER A 210 -2.77 -3.84 -14.65
C SER A 210 -1.89 -4.84 -13.91
N GLU A 211 -2.01 -4.94 -12.58
CA GLU A 211 -1.23 -5.90 -11.78
C GLU A 211 -1.58 -7.35 -12.13
N LYS A 212 -2.88 -7.68 -12.21
CA LYS A 212 -3.34 -9.00 -12.68
C LYS A 212 -2.82 -9.32 -14.07
N SER A 213 -2.62 -8.34 -14.95
CA SER A 213 -2.03 -8.57 -16.28
C SER A 213 -0.55 -8.99 -16.21
N ILE A 214 0.21 -8.41 -15.28
CA ILE A 214 1.62 -8.76 -15.02
C ILE A 214 1.68 -10.18 -14.44
N LEU A 215 0.93 -10.45 -13.38
CA LEU A 215 0.85 -11.76 -12.74
C LEU A 215 0.42 -12.86 -13.72
N LYS A 216 -0.47 -12.57 -14.67
CA LYS A 216 -0.85 -13.50 -15.74
C LYS A 216 0.33 -13.88 -16.64
N LYS A 217 1.22 -12.93 -16.96
CA LYS A 217 2.44 -13.20 -17.76
C LYS A 217 3.46 -14.00 -16.96
N GLU A 218 3.61 -13.69 -15.67
CA GLU A 218 4.48 -14.44 -14.77
C GLU A 218 4.00 -15.88 -14.58
N LEU A 219 2.69 -16.08 -14.37
CA LEU A 219 2.07 -17.40 -14.28
C LEU A 219 2.34 -18.22 -15.56
N ARG A 220 2.17 -17.61 -16.74
CA ARG A 220 2.50 -18.26 -18.02
C ARG A 220 3.95 -18.72 -18.05
N THR A 221 4.86 -17.87 -17.59
CA THR A 221 6.30 -18.17 -17.55
C THR A 221 6.60 -19.30 -16.57
N ALA A 222 6.00 -19.28 -15.38
CA ALA A 222 6.14 -20.33 -14.37
C ALA A 222 5.63 -21.68 -14.90
N ILE A 223 4.47 -21.72 -15.55
CA ILE A 223 3.92 -22.94 -16.17
C ILE A 223 4.88 -23.51 -17.23
N ILE A 224 5.43 -22.66 -18.10
CA ILE A 224 6.39 -23.08 -19.13
C ILE A 224 7.66 -23.66 -18.48
N LYS A 225 8.13 -23.04 -17.39
CA LYS A 225 9.31 -23.47 -16.64
C LYS A 225 9.05 -24.61 -15.66
N ARG A 226 7.78 -25.00 -15.44
CA ARG A 226 7.33 -26.00 -14.46
C ARG A 226 7.68 -25.64 -13.01
N ASP A 227 7.71 -24.35 -12.70
CA ASP A 227 8.00 -23.84 -11.36
C ASP A 227 6.71 -23.83 -10.51
N PHE A 228 6.46 -24.92 -9.80
CA PHE A 228 5.21 -25.12 -9.06
C PHE A 228 5.09 -24.18 -7.85
N ASP A 229 6.20 -23.85 -7.18
CA ASP A 229 6.20 -22.96 -6.03
C ASP A 229 5.84 -21.53 -6.47
N ALA A 230 6.42 -21.06 -7.58
CA ALA A 230 6.04 -19.79 -8.17
C ALA A 230 4.58 -19.78 -8.64
N MET A 231 4.09 -20.88 -9.23
CA MET A 231 2.69 -20.99 -9.66
C MET A 231 1.72 -20.82 -8.48
N ASP A 232 1.97 -21.52 -7.37
CA ASP A 232 1.08 -21.48 -6.20
C ASP A 232 1.02 -20.07 -5.57
N CYS A 233 2.17 -19.38 -5.47
CA CYS A 233 2.25 -17.99 -5.03
C CYS A 233 1.49 -17.04 -5.96
N ILE A 234 1.76 -17.07 -7.27
CA ILE A 234 1.14 -16.16 -8.25
C ILE A 234 -0.38 -16.38 -8.33
N ILE A 235 -0.84 -17.62 -8.18
CA ILE A 235 -2.27 -17.94 -8.15
C ILE A 235 -2.96 -17.33 -6.93
N ALA A 236 -2.32 -17.37 -5.75
CA ALA A 236 -2.86 -16.74 -4.55
C ALA A 236 -3.03 -15.22 -4.77
N ASP A 237 -2.03 -14.57 -5.34
CA ASP A 237 -2.06 -13.13 -5.65
C ASP A 237 -3.09 -12.77 -6.72
N LEU A 238 -3.27 -13.60 -7.75
CA LEU A 238 -4.32 -13.40 -8.77
C LEU A 238 -5.73 -13.50 -8.19
N ASN A 239 -5.91 -14.27 -7.13
CA ASN A 239 -7.19 -14.38 -6.42
C ASN A 239 -7.45 -13.24 -5.44
N PHE A 240 -6.48 -12.35 -5.22
CA PHE A 240 -6.69 -11.17 -4.42
C PHE A 240 -7.83 -10.32 -5.00
N GLU A 241 -8.79 -10.02 -4.13
CA GLU A 241 -9.82 -9.01 -4.36
C GLU A 241 -9.71 -8.02 -3.20
N PRO A 242 -9.49 -6.73 -3.49
CA PRO A 242 -9.45 -5.72 -2.44
C PRO A 242 -10.83 -5.56 -1.82
N ASP A 243 -10.87 -5.17 -0.56
CA ASP A 243 -12.09 -4.70 0.09
C ASP A 243 -12.51 -3.37 -0.56
N TYR A 244 -13.42 -3.44 -1.53
CA TYR A 244 -14.03 -2.26 -2.12
C TYR A 244 -14.80 -1.50 -1.04
N ILE A 245 -14.78 -0.17 -1.12
CA ILE A 245 -15.62 0.66 -0.25
C ILE A 245 -17.07 0.26 -0.51
N GLY A 246 -17.70 -0.32 0.51
CA GLY A 246 -19.00 -0.97 0.38
C GLY A 246 -20.11 -0.02 -0.03
N ASP A 247 -20.78 -0.35 -1.12
CA ASP A 247 -21.92 0.42 -1.66
C ASP A 247 -23.28 0.01 -1.03
N ASN A 248 -23.27 -1.10 -0.29
CA ASN A 248 -24.47 -1.91 -0.04
C ASN A 248 -25.47 -1.34 0.98
N LYS A 249 -25.22 -0.17 1.57
CA LYS A 249 -26.16 0.48 2.51
C LYS A 249 -26.50 1.95 2.19
N LYS A 250 -25.92 2.55 1.15
CA LYS A 250 -26.06 3.98 0.88
C LYS A 250 -27.26 4.36 0.00
N GLU A 251 -27.84 3.43 -0.75
CA GLU A 251 -28.96 3.76 -1.66
C GLU A 251 -30.23 4.21 -0.92
N ILE A 252 -30.56 3.54 0.18
CA ILE A 252 -31.68 3.92 1.05
C ILE A 252 -31.38 5.26 1.73
N GLU A 253 -30.14 5.47 2.18
CA GLU A 253 -29.69 6.73 2.77
C GLU A 253 -29.73 7.88 1.77
N ILE A 254 -29.34 7.65 0.51
CA ILE A 254 -29.43 8.62 -0.59
C ILE A 254 -30.89 8.95 -0.88
N LEU A 255 -31.75 7.94 -0.99
CA LEU A 255 -33.18 8.13 -1.21
C LEU A 255 -33.85 8.88 -0.05
N ASN A 256 -33.42 8.65 1.19
CA ASN A 256 -33.91 9.36 2.37
C ASN A 256 -33.39 10.81 2.41
N ALA A 257 -32.11 11.04 2.13
CA ALA A 257 -31.55 12.40 2.01
C ALA A 257 -32.25 13.19 0.89
N LEU A 258 -32.57 12.55 -0.23
CA LEU A 258 -33.37 13.14 -1.30
C LEU A 258 -34.78 13.51 -0.82
N LYS A 259 -35.43 12.64 -0.02
CA LYS A 259 -36.74 12.93 0.61
C LYS A 259 -36.69 14.23 1.42
N GLU A 260 -35.67 14.38 2.25
CA GLU A 260 -35.49 15.56 3.13
C GLU A 260 -35.21 16.84 2.31
N VAL A 261 -34.38 16.76 1.28
CA VAL A 261 -34.14 17.89 0.35
C VAL A 261 -35.41 18.29 -0.37
N LEU A 262 -36.20 17.33 -0.84
CA LEU A 262 -37.46 17.59 -1.52
C LEU A 262 -38.49 18.23 -0.57
N GLN A 263 -38.59 17.72 0.65
CA GLN A 263 -39.45 18.27 1.70
C GLN A 263 -39.11 19.73 2.02
N SER A 264 -37.83 19.99 2.30
CA SER A 264 -37.35 21.33 2.68
C SER A 264 -37.47 22.33 1.53
N ARG A 265 -37.06 21.94 0.31
CA ARG A 265 -37.00 22.83 -0.85
C ARG A 265 -38.36 23.14 -1.47
N TYR A 266 -39.29 22.19 -1.47
CA TYR A 266 -40.57 22.32 -2.17
C TYR A 266 -41.80 22.33 -1.27
N LYS A 267 -41.64 22.29 0.06
CA LYS A 267 -42.72 22.25 1.06
C LYS A 267 -43.80 21.24 0.66
N LEU A 268 -43.39 19.98 0.51
CA LEU A 268 -44.26 18.92 0.00
C LEU A 268 -45.41 18.62 0.99
N ASN A 269 -46.62 18.41 0.46
CA ASN A 269 -47.78 17.99 1.26
C ASN A 269 -47.80 16.46 1.45
N LEU A 270 -48.62 15.97 2.37
CA LEU A 270 -48.76 14.54 2.71
C LEU A 270 -49.00 13.63 1.49
N LYS A 271 -49.83 14.07 0.53
CA LYS A 271 -50.09 13.31 -0.72
C LYS A 271 -48.84 13.16 -1.58
N THR A 272 -48.02 14.20 -1.64
CA THR A 272 -46.76 14.16 -2.39
C THR A 272 -45.69 13.32 -1.69
N MET A 273 -45.73 13.29 -0.36
CA MET A 273 -44.89 12.40 0.45
C MET A 273 -45.20 10.92 0.20
N SER A 274 -46.48 10.55 0.11
CA SER A 274 -46.87 9.17 -0.23
C SER A 274 -46.44 8.73 -1.63
N HIS A 275 -46.43 9.64 -2.61
CA HIS A 275 -45.92 9.35 -3.96
C HIS A 275 -44.40 9.07 -3.95
N PHE A 276 -43.65 9.78 -3.11
CA PHE A 276 -42.21 9.55 -2.96
C PHE A 276 -41.90 8.23 -2.24
N GLU A 277 -42.67 7.86 -1.22
CA GLU A 277 -42.52 6.57 -0.54
C GLU A 277 -42.83 5.39 -1.47
N PHE A 278 -43.85 5.53 -2.33
CA PHE A 278 -44.12 4.56 -3.38
C PHE A 278 -42.99 4.48 -4.41
N PHE A 279 -42.40 5.63 -4.77
CA PHE A 279 -41.21 5.70 -5.62
C PHE A 279 -40.01 5.00 -5.01
N GLN A 280 -39.68 5.25 -3.74
CA GLN A 280 -38.58 4.56 -3.05
C GLN A 280 -38.78 3.04 -3.11
N LYS A 281 -40.00 2.56 -2.80
CA LYS A 281 -40.33 1.14 -2.82
C LYS A 281 -40.17 0.52 -4.22
N ASN A 282 -40.54 1.24 -5.27
CA ASN A 282 -40.43 0.76 -6.65
C ASN A 282 -38.98 0.77 -7.15
N VAL A 283 -38.23 1.84 -6.91
CA VAL A 283 -36.82 1.97 -7.29
C VAL A 283 -35.96 0.88 -6.65
N LEU A 284 -36.23 0.51 -5.40
CA LEU A 284 -35.55 -0.59 -4.71
C LEU A 284 -35.82 -1.98 -5.33
N ARG A 285 -36.77 -2.12 -6.27
CA ARG A 285 -37.00 -3.38 -7.00
C ARG A 285 -36.14 -3.51 -8.25
N TYR A 286 -35.54 -2.43 -8.75
CA TYR A 286 -34.64 -2.45 -9.90
C TYR A 286 -33.26 -3.03 -9.54
N ARG A 287 -32.55 -3.55 -10.55
CA ARG A 287 -31.12 -3.92 -10.42
C ARG A 287 -30.29 -2.70 -10.03
N ALA A 288 -29.18 -2.92 -9.31
CA ALA A 288 -28.33 -1.84 -8.78
C ALA A 288 -27.93 -0.79 -9.83
N GLU A 289 -27.50 -1.20 -11.02
CA GLU A 289 -27.12 -0.27 -12.10
C GLU A 289 -28.29 0.61 -12.59
N GLU A 290 -29.48 0.00 -12.78
CA GLU A 290 -30.67 0.72 -13.25
C GLU A 290 -31.23 1.64 -12.18
N ARG A 291 -31.29 1.15 -10.94
CA ARG A 291 -31.67 1.90 -9.75
C ARG A 291 -30.83 3.17 -9.63
N MET A 292 -29.51 3.04 -9.78
CA MET A 292 -28.62 4.17 -9.62
C MET A 292 -28.79 5.20 -10.75
N LYS A 293 -29.03 4.78 -12.00
CA LYS A 293 -29.37 5.72 -13.08
C LYS A 293 -30.61 6.55 -12.73
N ILE A 294 -31.66 5.90 -12.22
CA ILE A 294 -32.88 6.58 -11.78
C ILE A 294 -32.59 7.59 -10.66
N ILE A 295 -31.76 7.23 -9.68
CA ILE A 295 -31.34 8.12 -8.58
C ILE A 295 -30.54 9.31 -9.11
N GLN A 296 -29.60 9.09 -10.04
CA GLN A 296 -28.79 10.14 -10.65
C GLN A 296 -29.65 11.14 -11.44
N GLU A 297 -30.57 10.65 -12.27
CA GLU A 297 -31.52 11.48 -13.01
C GLU A 297 -32.39 12.32 -12.07
N LEU A 298 -32.90 11.72 -10.99
CA LEU A 298 -33.66 12.46 -9.97
C LEU A 298 -32.80 13.56 -9.33
N GLN A 299 -31.54 13.27 -8.98
CA GLN A 299 -30.63 14.24 -8.37
C GLN A 299 -30.34 15.42 -9.32
N GLU A 300 -30.16 15.16 -10.61
CA GLU A 300 -29.96 16.19 -11.63
C GLU A 300 -31.20 17.07 -11.80
N ILE A 301 -32.40 16.47 -11.84
CA ILE A 301 -33.66 17.20 -11.93
C ILE A 301 -33.85 18.09 -10.70
N VAL A 302 -33.57 17.57 -9.50
CA VAL A 302 -33.64 18.35 -8.26
C VAL A 302 -32.66 19.52 -8.27
N ASN A 303 -31.47 19.35 -8.84
CA ASN A 303 -30.48 20.43 -8.91
C ASN A 303 -30.80 21.50 -9.97
N SER A 304 -31.53 21.14 -11.05
CA SER A 304 -31.67 21.98 -12.26
C SER A 304 -33.07 22.52 -12.56
N LYS A 305 -34.15 21.99 -11.97
CA LYS A 305 -35.54 22.20 -12.47
C LYS A 305 -36.60 22.57 -11.41
N GLU A 306 -37.75 23.03 -11.89
CA GLU A 306 -38.93 23.40 -11.09
C GLU A 306 -39.67 22.18 -10.49
N LYS A 307 -40.43 22.40 -9.41
CA LYS A 307 -41.17 21.38 -8.64
C LYS A 307 -42.00 20.42 -9.51
N ARG A 308 -42.63 20.91 -10.59
CA ARG A 308 -43.49 20.10 -11.46
C ARG A 308 -42.74 18.97 -12.14
N GLU A 309 -41.50 19.20 -12.56
CA GLU A 309 -40.73 18.21 -13.30
C GLU A 309 -40.23 17.06 -12.42
N VAL A 310 -39.89 17.38 -11.16
CA VAL A 310 -39.61 16.38 -10.13
C VAL A 310 -40.81 15.46 -9.95
N LEU A 311 -42.02 16.02 -9.83
CA LEU A 311 -43.24 15.24 -9.62
C LEU A 311 -43.59 14.36 -10.81
N SER A 312 -43.47 14.88 -12.04
CA SER A 312 -43.70 14.08 -13.25
C SER A 312 -42.71 12.91 -13.38
N PHE A 313 -41.47 13.12 -12.96
CA PHE A 313 -40.45 12.06 -12.97
C PHE A 313 -40.80 10.93 -11.98
N LEU A 314 -41.19 11.29 -10.75
CA LEU A 314 -41.60 10.32 -9.72
C LEU A 314 -42.82 9.50 -10.17
N GLU A 315 -43.82 10.14 -10.78
CA GLU A 315 -45.03 9.47 -11.28
C GLU A 315 -44.73 8.49 -12.42
N ARG A 316 -43.84 8.85 -13.35
CA ARG A 316 -43.42 7.97 -14.46
C ARG A 316 -42.79 6.67 -13.95
N ILE A 317 -41.81 6.76 -13.04
CA ILE A 317 -41.12 5.58 -12.50
C ILE A 317 -42.08 4.68 -11.70
N ASN A 318 -43.05 5.29 -11.00
CA ASN A 318 -44.07 4.55 -10.28
C ASN A 318 -44.97 3.70 -11.19
N GLN A 319 -45.19 4.12 -12.44
CA GLN A 319 -46.00 3.38 -13.41
C GLN A 319 -45.22 2.27 -14.14
N GLU A 320 -43.89 2.39 -14.24
CA GLU A 320 -43.03 1.42 -14.96
C GLU A 320 -42.60 0.21 -14.12
N GLY A 321 -42.61 0.32 -12.79
CA GLY A 321 -42.07 -0.68 -11.86
C GLY A 321 -42.73 -2.07 -11.88
N ASP A 322 -43.96 -2.18 -12.39
CA ASP A 322 -44.74 -3.43 -12.36
C ASP A 322 -44.47 -4.40 -13.54
N LYS A 323 -43.67 -4.02 -14.56
CA LYS A 323 -43.52 -4.85 -15.78
C LYS A 323 -42.21 -5.63 -15.95
N LYS A 324 -41.18 -5.42 -15.12
CA LYS A 324 -39.80 -5.88 -15.42
C LYS A 324 -39.22 -6.99 -14.53
N VAL A 325 -39.79 -7.24 -13.33
CA VAL A 325 -39.15 -8.08 -12.29
C VAL A 325 -39.40 -9.59 -12.44
N GLU A 326 -40.34 -10.03 -13.29
CA GLU A 326 -40.68 -11.47 -13.43
C GLU A 326 -39.87 -12.26 -14.46
N ARG A 327 -39.14 -11.59 -15.38
CA ARG A 327 -38.48 -12.29 -16.51
C ARG A 327 -37.06 -12.78 -16.22
N GLU A 328 -36.36 -12.26 -15.21
CA GLU A 328 -34.93 -12.53 -15.01
C GLU A 328 -34.62 -13.57 -13.91
N LYS A 329 -35.54 -13.81 -12.97
CA LYS A 329 -35.36 -14.81 -11.89
C LYS A 329 -35.32 -16.26 -12.39
N LYS A 330 -35.94 -16.58 -13.54
CA LYS A 330 -36.01 -17.95 -14.08
C LYS A 330 -34.72 -18.41 -14.80
N LYS A 331 -33.96 -17.52 -15.45
CA LYS A 331 -32.71 -17.89 -16.15
C LYS A 331 -31.54 -18.25 -15.22
N ILE A 332 -31.41 -17.56 -14.08
CA ILE A 332 -30.25 -17.71 -13.17
C ILE A 332 -30.36 -18.97 -12.29
N GLN A 333 -31.57 -19.43 -11.99
CA GLN A 333 -31.79 -20.64 -11.17
C GLN A 333 -31.50 -21.96 -11.90
N GLU A 334 -31.53 -21.97 -13.24
CA GLU A 334 -31.28 -23.17 -14.05
C GLU A 334 -29.78 -23.43 -14.26
N GLU A 335 -28.96 -22.39 -14.47
CA GLU A 335 -27.50 -22.50 -14.60
C GLU A 335 -26.80 -22.94 -13.29
N TYR A 336 -27.32 -22.49 -12.13
CA TYR A 336 -26.76 -22.83 -10.82
C TYR A 336 -27.00 -24.31 -10.42
N LYS A 337 -28.12 -24.91 -10.85
CA LYS A 337 -28.47 -26.31 -10.55
C LYS A 337 -27.64 -27.33 -11.33
N MET A 338 -27.26 -27.01 -12.58
CA MET A 338 -26.43 -27.89 -13.42
C MET A 338 -24.97 -27.92 -12.97
N THR A 339 -24.42 -26.76 -12.60
CA THR A 339 -23.01 -26.63 -12.20
C THR A 339 -22.71 -27.33 -10.87
N LYS A 340 -23.65 -27.28 -9.91
CA LYS A 340 -23.52 -27.91 -8.59
C LYS A 340 -23.49 -29.45 -8.64
N LYS A 341 -24.20 -30.08 -9.59
CA LYS A 341 -24.26 -31.56 -9.76
C LYS A 341 -22.96 -32.15 -10.35
N LEU A 342 -22.28 -31.41 -11.23
CA LEU A 342 -21.05 -31.87 -11.88
C LEU A 342 -19.83 -31.86 -10.92
N PHE A 343 -19.76 -30.86 -10.03
CA PHE A 343 -18.67 -30.75 -9.04
C PHE A 343 -18.74 -31.80 -7.92
N LEU A 344 -19.94 -32.20 -7.49
CA LEU A 344 -20.14 -33.25 -6.48
C LEU A 344 -19.77 -34.65 -6.98
N ARG A 345 -19.77 -34.88 -8.30
CA ARG A 345 -19.26 -36.12 -8.92
C ARG A 345 -17.72 -36.13 -8.99
N ALA A 346 -17.10 -34.99 -9.28
CA ALA A 346 -15.65 -34.87 -9.41
C ALA A 346 -14.88 -35.04 -8.08
N GLY A 347 -15.45 -34.59 -6.96
CA GLY A 347 -14.82 -34.75 -5.64
C GLY A 347 -14.78 -36.18 -5.08
N ARG A 348 -15.49 -37.15 -5.70
CA ARG A 348 -15.70 -38.49 -5.14
C ARG A 348 -14.78 -39.60 -5.66
N LEU A 349 -14.01 -39.41 -6.74
CA LEU A 349 -13.52 -40.57 -7.52
C LEU A 349 -12.02 -40.92 -7.46
N LYS A 350 -11.14 -40.17 -6.78
CA LYS A 350 -9.72 -40.52 -6.48
C LYS A 350 -9.02 -41.52 -7.47
N SER A 351 -9.11 -41.29 -8.78
CA SER A 351 -8.52 -42.14 -9.83
C SER A 351 -7.76 -41.28 -10.83
N LYS A 352 -6.47 -41.59 -11.04
CA LYS A 352 -5.55 -40.80 -11.88
C LYS A 352 -5.94 -40.82 -13.36
N THR A 353 -6.38 -41.97 -13.86
CA THR A 353 -6.89 -42.15 -15.24
C THR A 353 -8.18 -41.37 -15.46
N GLU A 354 -9.07 -41.38 -14.45
CA GLU A 354 -10.32 -40.61 -14.48
C GLU A 354 -10.03 -39.10 -14.45
N MET A 355 -9.07 -38.65 -13.64
CA MET A 355 -8.67 -37.24 -13.56
C MET A 355 -8.07 -36.75 -14.88
N HIS A 356 -7.20 -37.53 -15.53
CA HIS A 356 -6.66 -37.19 -16.85
C HIS A 356 -7.76 -37.10 -17.92
N ARG A 357 -8.70 -38.05 -17.92
CA ARG A 357 -9.87 -38.00 -18.80
C ARG A 357 -10.72 -36.75 -18.56
N ILE A 358 -11.01 -36.43 -17.29
CA ILE A 358 -11.76 -35.23 -16.90
C ILE A 358 -11.04 -33.97 -17.40
N LEU A 359 -9.71 -33.88 -17.25
CA LEU A 359 -8.90 -32.74 -17.70
C LEU A 359 -8.97 -32.54 -19.22
N ASN A 360 -8.87 -33.61 -20.02
CA ASN A 360 -9.00 -33.54 -21.49
C ASN A 360 -10.44 -33.19 -21.96
N GLU A 361 -11.44 -33.50 -21.15
CA GLU A 361 -12.84 -33.14 -21.41
C GLU A 361 -13.18 -31.69 -20.99
N ARG A 362 -12.28 -30.98 -20.31
CA ARG A 362 -12.52 -29.59 -19.88
C ARG A 362 -12.61 -28.65 -21.06
N THR A 363 -13.63 -27.81 -21.02
CA THR A 363 -13.86 -26.73 -22.00
C THR A 363 -12.64 -25.80 -22.10
N GLU A 364 -11.97 -25.59 -20.98
CA GLU A 364 -10.79 -24.75 -20.78
C GLU A 364 -9.57 -25.29 -21.53
N TYR A 365 -9.34 -26.61 -21.44
CA TYR A 365 -8.24 -27.29 -22.12
C TYR A 365 -8.42 -27.26 -23.64
N ARG A 366 -9.65 -27.52 -24.11
CA ARG A 366 -10.00 -27.42 -25.55
C ARG A 366 -9.93 -25.99 -26.08
N TYR A 367 -10.19 -25.01 -25.22
CA TYR A 367 -10.05 -23.60 -25.60
C TYR A 367 -8.57 -23.19 -25.72
N LEU A 368 -7.71 -23.67 -24.83
CA LEU A 368 -6.26 -23.48 -24.91
C LEU A 368 -5.68 -24.03 -26.21
N GLU A 369 -6.09 -25.24 -26.60
CA GLU A 369 -5.66 -25.89 -27.85
C GLU A 369 -5.86 -24.97 -29.08
N ARG A 370 -6.96 -24.21 -29.10
CA ARG A 370 -7.34 -23.35 -30.23
C ARG A 370 -6.75 -21.95 -30.15
N ASN A 371 -6.53 -21.40 -28.95
CA ASN A 371 -6.26 -19.98 -28.75
C ASN A 371 -4.89 -19.67 -28.12
N ASP A 372 -4.24 -20.63 -27.46
CA ASP A 372 -2.91 -20.45 -26.85
C ASP A 372 -2.05 -21.71 -26.94
N LYS A 373 -1.51 -21.95 -28.15
CA LYS A 373 -0.75 -23.15 -28.51
C LYS A 373 0.49 -23.39 -27.64
N GLN A 374 1.13 -22.32 -27.16
CA GLN A 374 2.30 -22.45 -26.28
C GLN A 374 1.90 -22.98 -24.90
N LEU A 375 0.83 -22.42 -24.32
CA LEU A 375 0.34 -22.84 -23.01
C LEU A 375 -0.27 -24.25 -23.07
N TYR A 376 -1.00 -24.56 -24.15
CA TYR A 376 -1.50 -25.90 -24.44
C TYR A 376 -0.36 -26.94 -24.43
N ASN A 377 0.69 -26.71 -25.21
CA ASN A 377 1.83 -27.64 -25.30
C ASN A 377 2.56 -27.81 -23.96
N ALA A 378 2.62 -26.77 -23.12
CA ALA A 378 3.22 -26.85 -21.80
C ALA A 378 2.39 -27.71 -20.84
N ILE A 379 1.07 -27.51 -20.81
CA ILE A 379 0.14 -28.28 -19.99
C ILE A 379 0.06 -29.74 -20.45
N GLU A 380 0.01 -29.98 -21.76
CA GLU A 380 0.02 -31.34 -22.34
C GLU A 380 1.28 -32.11 -21.92
N LYS A 381 2.47 -31.47 -22.03
CA LYS A 381 3.73 -32.07 -21.57
C LYS A 381 3.72 -32.37 -20.07
N LEU A 382 3.13 -31.48 -19.26
CA LEU A 382 2.98 -31.68 -17.82
C LEU A 382 2.02 -32.84 -17.50
N MET A 383 0.90 -32.97 -18.21
CA MET A 383 -0.06 -34.07 -18.04
C MET A 383 0.58 -35.42 -18.39
N VAL A 384 1.32 -35.49 -19.50
CA VAL A 384 2.05 -36.70 -19.91
C VAL A 384 3.10 -37.09 -18.87
N HIS A 385 3.83 -36.12 -18.32
CA HIS A 385 4.83 -36.36 -17.28
C HIS A 385 4.19 -36.87 -15.98
N ALA A 386 3.12 -36.22 -15.52
CA ALA A 386 2.41 -36.59 -14.30
C ALA A 386 1.81 -38.00 -14.37
N LEU A 387 1.36 -38.43 -15.56
CA LEU A 387 0.92 -39.80 -15.78
C LEU A 387 2.06 -40.81 -15.73
N LYS A 388 3.22 -40.49 -16.32
CA LYS A 388 4.41 -41.36 -16.32
C LYS A 388 4.99 -41.56 -14.92
N GLU A 389 4.98 -40.51 -14.10
CA GLU A 389 5.50 -40.54 -12.72
C GLU A 389 4.44 -40.86 -11.67
N GLU A 390 3.23 -41.18 -12.11
CA GLU A 390 2.07 -41.44 -11.25
C GLU A 390 1.75 -40.32 -10.23
N ASN A 391 2.07 -39.07 -10.55
CA ASN A 391 1.97 -37.94 -9.64
C ASN A 391 0.58 -37.26 -9.69
N LEU A 392 -0.30 -37.67 -8.77
CA LEU A 392 -1.67 -37.12 -8.67
C LEU A 392 -1.69 -35.64 -8.26
N GLU A 393 -0.71 -35.19 -7.50
CA GLU A 393 -0.63 -33.81 -7.04
C GLU A 393 -0.42 -32.85 -8.22
N VAL A 394 0.46 -33.22 -9.16
CA VAL A 394 0.69 -32.45 -10.39
C VAL A 394 -0.60 -32.38 -11.24
N LEU A 395 -1.38 -33.46 -11.33
CA LEU A 395 -2.67 -33.44 -12.04
C LEU A 395 -3.70 -32.51 -11.37
N LEU A 396 -3.72 -32.44 -10.02
CA LEU A 396 -4.57 -31.50 -9.27
C LEU A 396 -4.11 -30.05 -9.42
N LYS A 397 -2.80 -29.80 -9.52
CA LYS A 397 -2.26 -28.47 -9.84
C LYS A 397 -2.65 -28.05 -11.26
N ILE A 398 -2.60 -28.95 -12.24
CA ILE A 398 -3.07 -28.69 -13.62
C ILE A 398 -4.58 -28.39 -13.65
N ASP A 399 -5.39 -29.11 -12.89
CA ASP A 399 -6.83 -28.84 -12.75
C ASP A 399 -7.11 -27.43 -12.21
N SER A 400 -6.30 -26.99 -11.24
CA SER A 400 -6.36 -25.67 -10.65
C SER A 400 -5.94 -24.61 -11.68
N ILE A 401 -4.83 -24.81 -12.38
CA ILE A 401 -4.36 -23.93 -13.48
C ILE A 401 -5.45 -23.76 -14.54
N LEU A 402 -6.12 -24.83 -14.98
CA LEU A 402 -7.20 -24.75 -15.96
C LEU A 402 -8.44 -23.99 -15.43
N LYS A 403 -8.79 -24.17 -14.15
CA LYS A 403 -9.85 -23.36 -13.49
C LYS A 403 -9.51 -21.88 -13.50
N TYR A 404 -8.26 -21.54 -13.20
CA TYR A 404 -7.79 -20.16 -13.21
C TYR A 404 -7.71 -19.58 -14.62
N TYR A 405 -7.31 -20.39 -15.61
CA TYR A 405 -7.30 -19.96 -17.00
C TYR A 405 -8.70 -19.49 -17.43
N LYS A 406 -9.75 -20.24 -17.10
CA LYS A 406 -11.13 -19.81 -17.36
C LYS A 406 -11.57 -18.59 -16.56
N LYS A 407 -11.11 -18.46 -15.32
CA LYS A 407 -11.48 -17.30 -14.49
C LYS A 407 -10.84 -16.01 -14.99
N PHE A 408 -9.64 -16.10 -15.58
CA PHE A 408 -8.79 -14.93 -15.82
C PHE A 408 -8.52 -14.64 -17.30
N PHE A 409 -8.65 -15.60 -18.20
CA PHE A 409 -8.27 -15.47 -19.62
C PHE A 409 -9.41 -15.80 -20.59
N MET A 410 -10.48 -16.44 -20.12
CA MET A 410 -11.78 -16.52 -20.80
C MET A 410 -12.75 -15.57 -20.12
#